data_AF-A0A401M9E3-F1
#
_entry.id   AF-A0A401M9E3-F1
#
_cell.length_a   1.000
_cell.length_b   1.000
_cell.length_c   1.000
_cell.angle_alpha   90.00
_cell.angle_beta   90.00
_cell.angle_gamma   90.00
#
_symmetry.space_group_name_H-M   'P 1'
#
loop_
_entity.id
_entity.type
_entity.pdbx_description
1 polymer ?
#
loop_
_entity_poly.entity_id
_entity_poly.type
_entity_poly.pdbx_seq_one_letter_code
_entity_poly.pdbx_strand_id
1 'polypeptide(L)'
;MAKTRISISLEKAQAERIRQHAERAGMDVSAYLVHAATRQMAESDAIEEQFAGVDALIARAEEAAGAIAAEPTASAGELTEQERREVEEALALVRGEDRRGSRTSGHAA
;
A
#
# COMPACT_ATOMS: atom_id res chain seq x y z
N MET A 1 -3.01 -39.94 13.40
CA MET A 1 -4.05 -38.87 13.45
C MET A 1 -5.24 -39.31 12.62
N ALA A 2 -6.46 -39.11 13.12
CA ALA A 2 -7.66 -39.38 12.33
C ALA A 2 -7.77 -38.37 11.17
N LYS A 3 -8.11 -38.82 9.97
CA LYS A 3 -8.33 -37.95 8.82
C LYS A 3 -9.75 -37.37 8.91
N THR A 4 -9.88 -36.05 8.92
CA THR A 4 -11.18 -35.37 8.87
C THR A 4 -11.60 -35.19 7.42
N ARG A 5 -12.83 -35.58 7.08
CA ARG A 5 -13.37 -35.40 5.73
C ARG A 5 -14.14 -34.09 5.64
N ILE A 6 -13.88 -33.34 4.58
CA ILE A 6 -14.60 -32.10 4.26
C ILE A 6 -15.25 -32.30 2.90
N SER A 7 -16.49 -31.84 2.76
CA SER A 7 -17.22 -31.81 1.50
C SER A 7 -17.30 -30.37 1.00
N ILE A 8 -16.93 -30.17 -0.27
CA ILE A 8 -16.93 -28.86 -0.93
C ILE A 8 -17.69 -28.97 -2.23
N SER A 9 -18.63 -28.04 -2.44
CA SER A 9 -19.35 -27.90 -3.69
C SER A 9 -18.55 -27.02 -4.63
N LEU A 10 -18.38 -27.48 -5.87
CA LEU A 10 -17.66 -26.75 -6.92
C LEU A 10 -18.56 -26.60 -8.13
N GLU A 11 -18.38 -25.51 -8.86
CA GLU A 11 -18.96 -25.41 -10.19
C GLU A 11 -18.36 -26.49 -11.10
N LYS A 12 -19.19 -27.01 -12.01
CA LYS A 12 -18.78 -28.11 -12.90
C LYS A 12 -17.50 -27.78 -13.68
N ALA A 13 -17.40 -26.56 -14.21
CA ALA A 13 -16.22 -26.11 -14.96
C ALA A 13 -14.96 -26.07 -14.08
N GLN A 14 -15.10 -25.64 -12.82
CA GLN A 14 -13.99 -25.59 -11.87
C GLN A 14 -13.54 -27.00 -11.47
N ALA A 15 -14.48 -27.90 -11.19
CA ALA A 15 -14.18 -29.30 -10.87
C ALA A 15 -13.42 -30.00 -12.01
N GLU A 16 -13.81 -29.75 -13.26
CA GLU A 16 -13.15 -30.32 -14.44
C GLU A 16 -11.72 -29.78 -14.60
N ARG A 17 -11.53 -28.47 -14.45
CA ARG A 17 -10.19 -27.87 -14.47
C ARG A 17 -9.28 -28.47 -13.40
N ILE A 18 -9.78 -28.59 -12.17
CA ILE A 18 -9.01 -29.17 -11.06
C ILE A 18 -8.63 -30.62 -11.39
N ARG A 19 -9.55 -31.42 -11.93
CA ARG A 19 -9.27 -32.81 -12.32
C ARG A 19 -8.14 -32.89 -13.35
N GLN A 20 -8.19 -32.07 -14.39
CA GLN A 20 -7.15 -32.05 -15.42
C GLN A 20 -5.79 -31.63 -14.87
N HIS A 21 -5.74 -30.68 -13.93
CA HIS A 21 -4.49 -30.27 -13.30
C HIS A 21 -3.93 -31.35 -12.37
N ALA A 22 -4.79 -32.00 -11.59
CA ALA A 22 -4.40 -33.13 -10.75
C ALA A 22 -3.83 -34.29 -11.59
N GLU A 23 -4.50 -34.63 -12.69
CA GLU A 23 -4.05 -35.66 -13.63
C GLU A 23 -2.69 -35.32 -14.26
N ARG A 24 -2.51 -34.08 -14.73
CA ARG A 24 -1.20 -33.61 -15.26
C ARG A 24 -0.09 -33.67 -14.23
N ALA A 25 -0.41 -33.49 -12.95
CA ALA A 25 0.54 -33.61 -11.84
C ALA A 25 0.74 -35.07 -11.38
N GLY A 26 0.02 -36.04 -11.94
CA GLY A 26 0.05 -37.44 -11.49
C GLY A 26 -0.55 -37.64 -10.09
N MET A 27 -1.45 -36.75 -9.66
CA MET A 27 -2.02 -36.73 -8.32
C MET A 27 -3.52 -37.05 -8.35
N ASP A 28 -4.01 -37.67 -7.29
CA ASP A 28 -5.47 -37.71 -7.03
C ASP A 28 -5.99 -36.29 -6.75
N VAL A 29 -7.26 -36.04 -7.09
CA VAL A 29 -7.89 -34.72 -6.92
C VAL A 29 -7.85 -34.26 -5.47
N SER A 30 -8.09 -35.16 -4.50
CA SER A 30 -8.04 -34.81 -3.08
C SER A 30 -6.62 -34.48 -2.63
N ALA A 31 -5.62 -35.22 -3.11
CA ALA A 31 -4.22 -34.97 -2.81
C ALA A 31 -3.74 -33.64 -3.44
N TYR A 32 -4.15 -33.37 -4.67
CA TYR A 32 -3.86 -32.13 -5.38
C TYR A 32 -4.45 -30.92 -4.65
N LEU A 33 -5.71 -31.01 -4.22
CA LEU A 33 -6.38 -29.93 -3.47
C LEU A 33 -5.72 -29.67 -2.12
N VAL A 34 -5.38 -30.72 -1.37
CA VAL A 34 -4.66 -30.58 -0.10
C VAL A 34 -3.30 -29.93 -0.32
N HIS A 35 -2.53 -30.39 -1.30
CA HIS A 35 -1.22 -29.82 -1.60
C HIS A 35 -1.30 -28.34 -2.00
N ALA A 36 -2.25 -27.99 -2.88
CA ALA A 36 -2.46 -26.61 -3.29
C ALA A 36 -2.89 -25.72 -2.11
N ALA A 37 -3.79 -26.20 -1.25
CA ALA A 37 -4.23 -25.47 -0.06
C ALA A 37 -3.08 -25.26 0.94
N THR A 38 -2.29 -26.30 1.22
CA THR A 38 -1.13 -26.18 2.12
C THR A 38 -0.09 -25.20 1.57
N ARG A 39 0.17 -25.21 0.26
CA ARG A 39 1.07 -24.25 -0.38
C ARG A 39 0.54 -22.82 -0.24
N GLN A 40 -0.75 -22.61 -0.50
CA GLN A 40 -1.38 -21.30 -0.36
C GLN A 40 -1.30 -20.77 1.07
N MET A 41 -1.55 -21.64 2.07
CA MET A 41 -1.43 -21.28 3.48
C MET A 41 0.01 -20.86 3.81
N ALA A 42 1.00 -21.65 3.43
CA ALA A 42 2.39 -21.31 3.68
C ALA A 42 2.83 -20.00 2.99
N GLU A 43 2.35 -19.76 1.77
CA GLU A 43 2.60 -18.50 1.05
C GLU A 43 1.95 -17.30 1.77
N SER A 44 0.70 -17.44 2.21
CA SER A 44 0.01 -16.41 3.00
C SER A 44 0.68 -16.15 4.34
N ASP A 45 1.00 -17.19 5.11
CA ASP A 45 1.65 -17.08 6.42
C ASP A 45 3.02 -16.39 6.29
N ALA A 46 3.79 -16.74 5.25
CA ALA A 46 5.08 -16.11 4.99
C ALA A 46 4.96 -14.63 4.61
N ILE A 47 3.88 -14.23 3.96
CA ILE A 47 3.58 -12.81 3.66
C ILE A 47 3.23 -12.10 4.97
N GLU A 48 2.31 -12.64 5.75
CA GLU A 48 1.91 -12.05 7.04
C GLU A 48 3.10 -11.87 7.98
N GLU A 49 3.99 -12.87 8.07
CA GLU A 49 5.21 -12.79 8.88
C GLU A 49 6.16 -11.66 8.41
N GLN A 50 6.30 -11.45 7.10
CA GLN A 50 7.12 -10.36 6.56
C GLN A 50 6.58 -8.98 6.94
N PHE A 51 5.25 -8.81 7.00
CA PHE A 51 4.63 -7.53 7.32
C PHE A 51 4.44 -7.29 8.82
N ALA A 52 4.45 -8.33 9.66
CA ALA A 52 4.26 -8.23 11.10
C ALA A 52 5.19 -7.21 11.79
N GLY A 53 6.44 -7.11 11.34
CA GLY A 53 7.39 -6.12 11.87
C GLY A 53 7.02 -4.67 11.52
N VAL A 54 6.51 -4.45 10.31
CA VAL A 54 6.05 -3.13 9.84
C VAL A 54 4.78 -2.73 10.59
N ASP A 55 3.84 -3.65 10.75
CA ASP A 55 2.60 -3.42 11.50
C ASP A 55 2.90 -3.09 12.97
N ALA A 56 3.87 -3.78 13.59
CA ALA A 56 4.31 -3.46 14.94
C ALA A 56 4.95 -2.06 15.05
N LEU A 57 5.69 -1.62 14.02
CA LEU A 57 6.24 -0.26 13.97
C LEU A 57 5.15 0.79 13.80
N ILE A 58 4.17 0.54 12.93
CA ILE A 58 3.01 1.41 12.73
C ILE A 58 2.22 1.53 14.03
N ALA A 59 1.88 0.41 14.67
CA ALA A 59 1.13 0.41 15.92
C ALA A 59 1.83 1.22 17.02
N ARG A 60 3.17 1.08 17.15
CA ARG A 60 3.96 1.88 18.09
C ARG A 60 3.95 3.37 17.75
N ALA A 61 4.04 3.71 16.46
CA ALA A 61 4.00 5.09 16.00
C ALA A 61 2.62 5.72 16.24
N GLU A 62 1.54 4.98 15.98
CA GLU A 62 0.16 5.41 16.23
C GLU A 62 -0.11 5.60 17.73
N GLU A 63 0.38 4.68 18.57
CA GLU A 63 0.29 4.82 20.02
C GLU A 63 1.05 6.06 20.52
N ALA A 64 2.27 6.26 20.04
CA ALA A 64 3.06 7.45 20.37
C ALA A 64 2.39 8.75 19.89
N ALA A 65 1.80 8.75 18.69
CA ALA A 65 1.08 9.89 18.15
C ALA A 65 -0.20 10.19 18.96
N GLY A 66 -0.96 9.16 19.35
CA GLY A 66 -2.14 9.32 20.19
C GLY A 66 -1.84 9.79 21.61
N ALA A 67 -0.62 9.51 22.11
CA ALA A 67 -0.16 9.98 23.42
C ALA A 67 0.32 11.45 23.41
N ILE A 68 0.62 12.01 22.23
CA ILE A 68 0.85 13.44 22.08
C ILE A 68 -0.51 14.12 22.19
N ALA A 69 -0.69 14.94 23.23
CA ALA A 69 -1.84 15.83 23.29
C ALA A 69 -1.88 16.58 21.98
N ALA A 70 -3.00 16.50 21.25
CA ALA A 70 -3.19 17.29 20.05
C ALA A 70 -2.83 18.72 20.45
N GLU A 71 -1.71 19.23 19.90
CA GLU A 71 -1.44 20.65 19.88
C GLU A 71 -2.79 21.26 19.51
N PRO A 72 -3.34 22.21 20.30
CA PRO A 72 -4.52 22.90 19.83
C PRO A 72 -4.14 23.29 18.42
N THR A 73 -4.85 22.74 17.42
CA THR A 73 -4.70 23.22 16.06
C THR A 73 -4.90 24.69 16.30
N ALA A 74 -3.82 25.46 16.22
CA ALA A 74 -3.95 26.85 15.91
C ALA A 74 -4.86 26.71 14.70
N SER A 75 -6.14 27.09 14.85
CA SER A 75 -6.87 27.63 13.72
C SER A 75 -5.80 28.45 13.08
N ALA A 76 -5.26 27.96 11.95
CA ALA A 76 -4.16 28.60 11.29
C ALA A 76 -4.77 29.95 11.03
N GLY A 77 -4.47 30.90 11.92
CA GLY A 77 -5.20 32.15 12.00
C GLY A 77 -5.05 32.66 10.60
N GLU A 78 -6.17 32.91 9.92
CA GLU A 78 -6.16 33.20 8.49
C GLU A 78 -4.93 34.03 8.19
N LEU A 79 -3.99 33.46 7.41
CA LEU A 79 -2.66 34.04 7.23
C LEU A 79 -2.87 35.53 7.01
N THR A 80 -2.13 36.37 7.70
CA THR A 80 -2.21 37.80 7.42
C THR A 80 -1.86 38.00 5.95
N GLU A 81 -2.38 39.06 5.31
CA GLU A 81 -2.08 39.31 3.90
C GLU A 81 -0.58 39.43 3.61
N GLN A 82 0.19 39.84 4.63
CA GLN A 82 1.64 39.87 4.57
C GLN A 82 2.24 38.45 4.50
N GLU A 83 1.82 37.54 5.39
CA GLU A 83 2.29 36.15 5.38
C GLU A 83 1.86 35.40 4.11
N ARG A 84 0.67 35.69 3.56
CA ARG A 84 0.24 35.13 2.27
C ARG A 84 1.16 35.55 1.14
N ARG A 85 1.53 36.83 1.10
CA ARG A 85 2.44 37.38 0.09
C ARG A 85 3.83 36.78 0.21
N GLU A 86 4.33 36.59 1.42
CA GLU A 86 5.63 35.94 1.67
C GLU A 86 5.65 34.48 1.22
N VAL A 87 4.58 33.73 1.47
CA VAL A 87 4.42 32.36 0.97
C VAL A 87 4.33 32.34 -0.56
N GLU A 88 3.59 33.28 -1.16
CA GLU A 88 3.45 33.38 -2.62
C GLU A 88 4.79 33.69 -3.30
N GLU A 89 5.58 34.61 -2.75
CA GLU A 89 6.92 34.95 -3.23
C GLU A 89 7.88 33.75 -3.12
N ALA A 90 7.88 33.04 -1.99
CA ALA A 90 8.69 31.83 -1.82
C ALA A 90 8.29 30.74 -2.83
N LEU A 91 7.00 30.57 -3.10
CA LEU A 91 6.52 29.61 -4.09
C LEU A 91 6.83 30.04 -5.53
N ALA A 92 6.81 31.33 -5.85
CA ALA A 92 7.19 31.87 -7.16
C ALA A 92 8.67 31.62 -7.46
N LEU A 93 9.54 31.77 -6.45
CA LEU A 93 10.97 31.45 -6.53
C LEU A 93 11.20 29.97 -6.85
N VAL A 94 10.49 29.07 -6.15
CA VAL A 94 10.57 27.61 -6.36
C VAL A 94 10.03 27.22 -7.74
N ARG A 95 8.94 27.86 -8.20
CA ARG A 95 8.35 27.66 -9.53
C ARG A 95 9.16 28.30 -10.66
N GLY A 96 10.17 29.11 -10.33
CA GLY A 96 11.02 29.79 -11.30
C GLY A 96 10.30 30.90 -12.08
N GLU A 97 9.20 31.43 -11.54
CA GLU A 97 8.38 32.46 -12.19
C GLU A 97 9.07 33.83 -12.16
N ASP A 98 9.93 34.08 -11.16
CA ASP A 98 10.77 35.29 -11.05
C ASP A 98 11.79 35.45 -12.19
N ARG A 99 12.15 34.37 -12.89
CA ARG A 99 13.12 34.42 -13.99
C ARG A 99 12.52 34.85 -15.33
N ARG A 100 11.19 34.95 -15.45
CA ARG A 100 10.54 35.35 -16.72
C ARG A 100 10.56 36.86 -16.97
N GLY A 101 10.83 37.69 -15.95
CA GLY A 101 10.92 39.15 -16.08
C GLY A 101 12.29 39.69 -16.52
N SER A 102 13.37 38.89 -16.47
CA SER A 102 14.74 39.35 -16.76
C SER A 102 15.33 38.71 -18.02
N ARG A 103 14.55 38.66 -19.11
CA ARG A 103 15.15 38.55 -20.46
C ARG A 103 15.45 39.96 -20.94
N THR A 104 16.65 40.41 -20.59
CA THR A 104 17.29 41.61 -21.10
C THR A 104 17.17 41.66 -22.63
N SER A 105 16.58 42.76 -23.12
CA SER A 105 16.66 43.20 -24.51
C SER A 105 18.12 43.11 -24.99
N GLY A 106 18.37 42.20 -25.93
CA GLY A 106 19.67 42.05 -26.58
C GLY A 106 19.93 43.26 -27.48
N HIS A 107 20.89 44.08 -27.08
CA HIS A 107 21.56 45.06 -27.93
C HIS A 107 22.32 44.30 -29.04
N ALA A 108 21.88 44.47 -30.29
CA ALA A 108 22.66 44.12 -31.48
C ALA A 108 23.03 45.43 -32.18
N ALA A 109 24.34 45.67 -32.27
CA ALA A 109 24.99 46.71 -33.05
C ALA A 109 24.96 46.40 -34.56
#